data_AF-A0A2G6DLN4-F1
#
_entry.id   AF-A0A2G6DLN4-F1
#
_cell.length_a   1.000
_cell.length_b   1.000
_cell.length_c   1.000
_cell.angle_alpha   90.00
_cell.angle_beta   90.00
_cell.angle_gamma   90.00
#
_symmetry.space_group_name_H-M   'P 1'
#
loop_
_entity.id
_entity.type
_entity.pdbx_description
1 polymer ?
#
loop_
_entity_poly.entity_id
_entity_poly.type
_entity_poly.pdbx_seq_one_letter_code
_entity_poly.pdbx_strand_id
1 'polypeptide(L)' 'MSGVKRPNDKHLMLFSGRAYPDLADEVADLMGVSLVPTRTVVYANSETYVR' A
#
# COMPACT_ATOMS: atom_id res chain seq x y z
N MET A 1 -4.40 34.02 -16.66
CA MET A 1 -3.90 32.64 -16.47
C MET A 1 -4.93 31.84 -15.66
N SER A 2 -6.13 31.59 -16.21
CA SER A 2 -7.09 30.67 -15.57
C SER A 2 -6.83 29.26 -16.10
N GLY A 3 -5.79 28.61 -15.55
CA GLY A 3 -5.59 27.19 -15.77
C GLY A 3 -6.76 26.44 -15.14
N VAL A 4 -7.50 25.68 -15.94
CA VAL A 4 -8.54 24.77 -15.47
C VAL A 4 -7.94 23.86 -14.40
N LYS A 5 -8.31 24.10 -13.13
CA LYS A 5 -7.97 23.21 -12.02
C LYS A 5 -8.79 21.95 -12.21
N ARG A 6 -8.19 20.92 -12.82
CA ARG A 6 -8.81 19.58 -12.85
C ARG A 6 -8.97 19.14 -11.39
N PRO A 7 -10.17 18.81 -10.91
CA PRO A 7 -10.34 18.22 -9.59
C PRO A 7 -9.68 16.84 -9.65
N ASN A 8 -8.46 16.75 -9.12
CA ASN A 8 -7.65 15.54 -9.15
C ASN A 8 -7.61 14.99 -7.72
N ASP A 9 -8.70 14.36 -7.33
CA ASP A 9 -8.79 13.71 -6.03
C ASP A 9 -8.15 12.32 -6.16
N LYS A 10 -6.86 12.25 -5.83
CA LYS A 10 -6.07 11.01 -5.93
C LYS A 10 -6.05 10.31 -4.59
N HIS A 11 -6.56 9.09 -4.56
CA HIS A 11 -6.49 8.23 -3.39
C HIS A 11 -5.17 7.45 -3.40
N LEU A 12 -4.23 7.85 -2.53
CA LEU A 12 -2.96 7.15 -2.36
C LEU A 12 -3.19 5.87 -1.53
N MET A 13 -2.65 4.75 -2.01
CA MET A 13 -2.73 3.45 -1.33
C MET A 13 -1.33 2.86 -1.21
N LEU A 14 -0.93 2.52 0.01
CA LEU A 14 0.36 1.92 0.31
C LEU A 14 0.19 0.43 0.61
N PHE A 15 0.93 -0.41 -0.10
CA PHE A 15 0.93 -1.85 0.06
C PHE A 15 2.35 -2.32 0.35
N SER A 16 2.48 -3.34 1.18
CA SER A 16 3.76 -4.00 1.45
C SER A 16 3.60 -5.51 1.53
N GLY A 17 4.66 -6.21 1.14
CA GLY A 17 4.77 -7.65 1.30
C GLY A 17 5.30 -8.06 2.68
N ARG A 18 5.47 -9.36 2.89
CA ARG A 18 5.91 -9.93 4.18
C ARG A 18 7.42 -9.85 4.46
N ALA A 19 8.21 -9.28 3.55
CA ALA A 19 9.67 -9.32 3.65
C ALA A 19 10.20 -8.44 4.80
N TYR A 20 9.66 -7.23 4.95
CA TYR A 20 10.08 -6.25 5.95
C TYR A 20 8.87 -5.44 6.44
N PRO A 21 8.05 -6.00 7.35
CA PRO A 21 6.85 -5.31 7.86
C PRO A 21 7.20 -4.03 8.61
N ASP A 22 8.22 -4.05 9.47
CA ASP A 22 8.59 -2.89 10.29
C ASP A 22 9.02 -1.67 9.44
N LEU A 23 9.75 -1.92 8.35
CA LEU A 23 10.13 -0.87 7.40
C LEU A 23 8.91 -0.30 6.67
N ALA A 24 7.92 -1.13 6.39
CA ALA A 24 6.69 -0.69 5.74
C ALA A 24 5.87 0.23 6.66
N ASP A 25 5.82 -0.10 7.95
CA ASP A 25 5.18 0.74 8.96
C ASP A 25 5.91 2.08 9.12
N GLU A 26 7.24 2.09 9.18
CA GLU A 26 8.02 3.33 9.25
C GLU A 26 7.76 4.24 8.04
N VAL A 27 7.74 3.67 6.82
CA VAL A 27 7.43 4.42 5.60
C VAL A 27 5.99 4.93 5.61
N ALA A 28 5.03 4.14 6.10
CA ALA A 28 3.63 4.52 6.22
C ALA A 28 3.46 5.73 7.17
N ASP A 29 4.12 5.69 8.32
CA ASP A 29 4.14 6.77 9.31
C ASP A 29 4.76 8.06 8.74
N LEU A 30 5.90 7.96 8.04
CA LEU A 30 6.55 9.10 7.39
C LEU A 30 5.68 9.73 6.30
N MET A 31 4.90 8.91 5.58
CA MET A 31 3.99 9.36 4.53
C MET A 31 2.63 9.82 5.06
N GLY A 32 2.31 9.59 6.34
CA GLY A 32 1.02 9.93 6.95
C GLY A 32 -0.15 9.14 6.36
N VAL A 33 0.09 7.93 5.88
CA VAL A 33 -0.94 7.02 5.34
C VAL A 33 -0.86 5.67 6.02
N SER A 34 -1.98 4.96 6.14
CA SER A 34 -1.97 3.58 6.68
C SER A 34 -1.68 2.56 5.58
N LEU A 35 -1.02 1.45 5.95
CA LEU A 35 -0.96 0.28 5.08
C LEU A 35 -2.35 -0.27 4.78
N VAL A 36 -2.58 -0.64 3.52
CA VAL A 36 -3.85 -1.22 3.10
C VAL A 36 -3.96 -2.64 3.62
N PRO A 37 -5.05 -3.01 4.32
CA PRO A 37 -5.27 -4.37 4.80
C PRO A 37 -5.19 -5.37 3.64
N THR A 38 -4.22 -6.28 3.72
CA THR A 38 -3.94 -7.27 2.68
C THR A 38 -3.82 -8.64 3.31
N ARG A 39 -4.44 -9.66 2.72
CA ARG A 39 -4.32 -11.05 3.16
C ARG A 39 -3.32 -11.79 2.27
N THR A 40 -2.19 -12.19 2.85
CA THR A 40 -1.19 -13.02 2.18
C THR A 40 -1.16 -14.41 2.79
N VAL A 41 -1.32 -15.46 1.98
CA VAL A 41 -1.27 -16.86 2.41
C VAL A 41 -0.30 -17.62 1.51
N VAL A 42 0.55 -18.45 2.11
CA VAL A 42 1.41 -19.39 1.39
C VAL A 42 0.81 -20.78 1.49
N TYR A 43 0.54 -21.39 0.34
CA TYR A 43 0.05 -22.76 0.27
C TYR A 43 1.18 -23.78 0.41
N ALA A 44 0.85 -25.03 0.69
CA ALA A 44 1.82 -26.11 0.83
C ALA A 44 2.64 -26.38 -0.47
N ASN A 45 2.09 -26.00 -1.64
CA ASN A 45 2.78 -26.05 -2.93
C ASN A 45 3.71 -24.84 -3.18
N SER A 46 3.93 -23.99 -2.18
CA SER A 46 4.73 -22.75 -2.25
C SER A 46 4.13 -21.62 -3.09
N GLU A 47 2.91 -21.77 -3.62
CA GLU A 47 2.20 -20.66 -4.24
C GLU A 47 1.74 -19.65 -3.18
N THR A 48 1.73 -18.38 -3.56
CA THR A 48 1.29 -17.29 -2.68
C THR A 48 -0.02 -16.71 -3.19
N TYR A 49 -1.06 -16.75 -2.35
CA TYR A 49 -2.33 -16.07 -2.57
C TYR A 49 -2.31 -14.70 -1.89
N VAL A 50 -2.76 -13.67 -2.61
CA VAL A 50 -2.86 -12.29 -2.12
C VAL A 50 -4.26 -11.75 -2.43
N ARG A 51 -4.91 -11.12 -1.45
CA ARG A 51 -6.20 -10.43 -1.57
C ARG A 51 -6.20 -9.10 -0.84
#